data_AF-A0A2I1HIU0-F1
#
_entry.id   AF-A0A2I1HIU0-F1
#
_cell.length_a   1.000
_cell.length_b   1.000
_cell.length_c   1.000
_cell.angle_alpha   90.00
_cell.angle_beta   90.00
_cell.angle_gamma   90.00
#
_symmetry.space_group_name_H-M   'P 1'
#
loop_
_entity.id
_entity.type
_entity.pdbx_description
1 polymer ?
#
loop_
_entity_poly.entity_id
_entity_poly.type
_entity_poly.pdbx_seq_one_letter_code
_entity_poly.pdbx_strand_id
1 'polypeptide(L)'
;MSPFTRQIFESLLLDDLFMEKIEAPTLSFILFLQEERQQLFNLCLYNDKIASMLEKWKNDIKNIASKLIPKKKGSLWMTTWVSHLEISLNNYLCSGIWYLEFQKIILQNHSSAQRLVAYFLIRKVIEETFKDDFYENRNLQERADPNLTPKKIINLNQAESQKFSYIIGWVLFKLLKRDHVMNSHPKFRLMHTLFEALCKEKVEYVVETKSQITNIIPGPEFTQFMHHLESLVIDLFEKHNELGPNILHYVKNSLLSNTPLNQMFITILKTSAEVELGDEEFGFIYERCITIYMRSRQKTWRDVNNYIPEKGTVSLRESLKTMRSNNSPIENKKSSFMKKTNLPTNPAHALE
;
A
#
# COMPACT_ATOMS: atom_id res chain seq x y z
N MET A 1 8.13 -23.08 -19.93
CA MET A 1 7.56 -21.76 -19.55
C MET A 1 8.46 -20.63 -20.06
N SER A 2 7.88 -19.56 -20.59
CA SER A 2 8.63 -18.34 -20.93
C SER A 2 9.13 -17.62 -19.67
N PRO A 3 10.17 -16.76 -19.76
CA PRO A 3 10.63 -15.94 -18.63
C PRO A 3 9.52 -15.10 -18.00
N PHE A 4 8.66 -14.50 -18.83
CA PHE A 4 7.52 -13.70 -18.39
C PHE A 4 6.48 -14.53 -17.63
N THR A 5 6.11 -15.69 -18.17
CA THR A 5 5.19 -16.62 -17.49
C THR A 5 5.78 -17.05 -16.15
N ARG A 6 7.07 -17.39 -16.11
CA ARG A 6 7.77 -17.78 -14.88
C ARG A 6 7.70 -16.70 -13.81
N GLN A 7 7.96 -15.43 -14.17
CA GLN A 7 7.88 -14.29 -13.25
C GLN A 7 6.48 -14.09 -12.65
N ILE A 8 5.42 -14.28 -13.45
CA ILE A 8 4.03 -14.21 -12.96
C ILE A 8 3.79 -15.21 -11.83
N PHE A 9 4.17 -16.48 -12.06
CA PHE A 9 3.95 -17.54 -11.07
C PHE A 9 4.87 -17.38 -9.85
N GLU A 10 6.13 -17.00 -10.03
CA GLU A 10 7.04 -16.68 -8.92
C GLU A 10 6.50 -15.52 -8.08
N SER A 11 5.97 -14.46 -8.71
CA SER A 11 5.36 -13.34 -7.98
C SER A 11 4.08 -13.74 -7.24
N LEU A 12 3.29 -14.67 -7.77
CA LEU A 12 2.08 -15.17 -7.10
C LEU A 12 2.41 -16.07 -5.91
N LEU A 13 3.47 -16.87 -6.01
CA LEU A 13 3.96 -17.70 -4.91
C LEU A 13 4.48 -16.88 -3.72
N LEU A 14 4.96 -15.65 -3.99
CA LEU A 14 5.42 -14.69 -2.97
C LEU A 14 4.32 -13.75 -2.46
N ASP A 15 3.10 -13.81 -3.01
CA ASP A 15 2.00 -12.93 -2.62
C ASP A 15 1.22 -13.55 -1.44
N ASP A 16 1.33 -12.94 -0.25
CA ASP A 16 0.65 -13.39 0.97
C ASP A 16 -0.88 -13.43 0.81
N LEU A 17 -1.48 -12.59 -0.05
CA LEU A 17 -2.93 -12.64 -0.35
C LEU A 17 -3.32 -13.86 -1.19
N PHE A 18 -2.37 -14.43 -1.92
CA PHE A 18 -2.55 -15.59 -2.76
C PHE A 18 -2.25 -16.89 -2.00
N MET A 19 -1.21 -16.90 -1.14
CA MET A 19 -0.67 -18.08 -0.45
C MET A 19 -0.97 -18.17 1.06
N GLU A 20 -1.76 -17.26 1.64
CA GLU A 20 -1.99 -17.11 3.09
C GLU A 20 -2.00 -18.44 3.89
N LYS A 21 -0.92 -18.70 4.62
CA LYS A 21 -0.88 -19.68 5.73
C LYS A 21 -1.65 -19.07 6.90
N ILE A 22 -2.90 -19.50 7.08
CA ILE A 22 -3.67 -19.13 8.26
C ILE A 22 -3.19 -20.01 9.42
N GLU A 23 -2.67 -19.40 10.48
CA GLU A 23 -2.41 -20.09 11.75
C GLU A 23 -3.75 -20.42 12.45
N ALA A 24 -4.19 -21.68 12.27
CA ALA A 24 -5.14 -22.44 13.11
C ALA A 24 -6.66 -22.09 13.02
N PRO A 25 -7.57 -22.98 13.48
CA PRO A 25 -8.59 -23.58 12.64
C PRO A 25 -9.96 -22.97 12.91
N THR A 26 -10.57 -22.30 11.93
CA THR A 26 -12.00 -21.99 12.02
C THR A 26 -12.64 -22.02 10.64
N LEU A 27 -13.65 -22.88 10.50
CA LEU A 27 -14.43 -23.26 9.32
C LEU A 27 -13.72 -24.17 8.31
N SER A 28 -14.17 -25.44 8.25
CA SER A 28 -13.88 -26.42 7.19
C SER A 28 -14.07 -25.87 5.78
N PHE A 29 -14.98 -24.90 5.61
CA PHE A 29 -15.22 -24.20 4.35
C PHE A 29 -14.04 -23.32 3.88
N ILE A 30 -13.29 -22.70 4.79
CA ILE A 30 -12.15 -21.83 4.45
C ILE A 30 -10.95 -22.66 4.00
N LEU A 31 -10.69 -23.77 4.70
CA LEU A 31 -9.66 -24.76 4.34
C LEU A 31 -9.96 -25.39 2.98
N PHE A 32 -11.22 -25.76 2.72
CA PHE A 32 -11.65 -26.28 1.41
C PHE A 32 -11.39 -25.30 0.27
N LEU A 33 -11.73 -24.02 0.44
CA LEU A 33 -11.46 -22.98 -0.56
C LEU A 33 -9.96 -22.67 -0.73
N GLN A 34 -9.13 -22.95 0.26
CA GLN A 34 -7.67 -22.83 0.15
C GLN A 34 -7.09 -23.99 -0.65
N GLU A 35 -7.47 -25.22 -0.31
CA GLU A 35 -7.05 -26.42 -1.05
C GLU A 35 -7.49 -26.35 -2.50
N GLU A 36 -8.74 -25.93 -2.77
CA GLU A 36 -9.25 -25.76 -4.14
C GLU A 36 -8.45 -24.72 -4.93
N ARG A 37 -8.11 -23.58 -4.30
CA ARG A 37 -7.27 -22.54 -4.94
C ARG A 37 -5.86 -23.05 -5.23
N GLN A 38 -5.26 -23.78 -4.30
CA GLN A 38 -3.90 -24.30 -4.47
C GLN A 38 -3.85 -25.40 -5.53
N GLN A 39 -4.88 -26.27 -5.59
CA GLN A 39 -5.03 -27.26 -6.65
C GLN A 39 -5.21 -26.60 -8.02
N LEU A 40 -6.07 -25.57 -8.12
CA LEU A 40 -6.26 -24.78 -9.34
C LEU A 40 -4.98 -24.06 -9.76
N PHE A 41 -4.22 -23.51 -8.82
CA PHE A 41 -2.95 -22.85 -9.11
C PHE A 41 -1.91 -23.84 -9.63
N ASN A 42 -1.77 -25.00 -8.98
CA ASN A 42 -0.88 -26.06 -9.45
C ASN A 42 -1.29 -26.52 -10.85
N LEU A 43 -2.58 -26.67 -11.11
CA LEU A 43 -3.10 -26.98 -12.44
C LEU A 43 -2.74 -25.89 -13.47
N CYS A 44 -2.72 -24.62 -13.08
CA CYS A 44 -2.29 -23.52 -13.95
C CYS A 44 -0.78 -23.53 -14.20
N LEU A 45 0.03 -23.78 -13.17
CA LEU A 45 1.49 -23.77 -13.21
C LEU A 45 2.05 -24.80 -14.19
N TYR A 46 1.43 -25.99 -14.23
CA TYR A 46 1.89 -27.11 -15.07
C TYR A 46 1.13 -27.25 -16.40
N ASN A 47 0.33 -26.25 -16.80
CA ASN A 47 -0.46 -26.29 -18.03
C ASN A 47 0.10 -25.33 -19.10
N ASP A 48 0.68 -25.89 -20.16
CA ASP A 48 1.29 -25.10 -21.25
C ASP A 48 0.28 -24.19 -21.98
N LYS A 49 -1.00 -24.54 -21.99
CA LYS A 49 -2.05 -23.67 -22.57
C LYS A 49 -2.24 -22.41 -21.73
N ILE A 50 -2.06 -22.48 -20.42
CA ILE A 50 -2.08 -21.30 -19.54
C ILE A 50 -0.88 -20.40 -19.83
N ALA A 51 0.32 -20.96 -20.02
CA ALA A 51 1.49 -20.16 -20.40
C ALA A 51 1.25 -19.38 -21.70
N SER A 52 0.71 -20.04 -22.73
CA SER A 52 0.34 -19.40 -24.00
C SER A 52 -0.73 -18.32 -23.84
N MET A 53 -1.73 -18.55 -22.98
CA MET A 53 -2.77 -17.58 -22.66
C MET A 53 -2.21 -16.34 -21.94
N LEU A 54 -1.27 -16.51 -21.01
CA LEU A 54 -0.65 -15.39 -20.29
C LEU A 54 0.17 -14.49 -21.23
N GLU A 55 0.90 -15.08 -22.19
CA GLU A 55 1.59 -14.32 -23.25
C GLU A 55 0.61 -13.62 -24.19
N LYS A 56 -0.51 -14.27 -24.51
CA LYS A 56 -1.57 -13.63 -25.30
C LYS A 56 -2.13 -12.41 -24.57
N TRP A 57 -2.45 -12.53 -23.29
CA TRP A 57 -2.97 -11.43 -22.49
C TRP A 57 -1.98 -10.27 -22.40
N LYS A 58 -0.67 -10.55 -22.23
CA LYS A 58 0.39 -9.54 -22.31
C LYS A 58 0.31 -8.74 -23.61
N ASN A 59 0.22 -9.43 -24.74
CA ASN A 59 0.12 -8.80 -26.06
C ASN A 59 -1.18 -8.01 -26.23
N ASP A 60 -2.31 -8.53 -25.75
CA ASP A 60 -3.59 -7.81 -25.78
C ASP A 60 -3.52 -6.52 -24.95
N ILE A 61 -2.89 -6.56 -23.78
CA ILE A 61 -2.68 -5.40 -22.91
C ILE A 61 -1.79 -4.36 -23.60
N LYS A 62 -0.67 -4.76 -24.20
CA LYS A 62 0.20 -3.86 -25.00
C LYS A 62 -0.55 -3.23 -26.17
N ASN A 63 -1.36 -4.02 -26.87
CA ASN A 63 -2.20 -3.55 -27.99
C ASN A 63 -3.28 -2.55 -27.55
N ILE A 64 -3.90 -2.75 -26.38
CA ILE A 64 -4.84 -1.79 -25.79
C ILE A 64 -4.09 -0.49 -25.48
N ALA A 65 -2.96 -0.59 -24.80
CA ALA A 65 -2.18 0.56 -24.36
C ALA A 65 -1.66 1.42 -25.52
N SER A 66 -1.15 0.79 -26.59
CA SER A 66 -0.66 1.48 -27.79
C SER A 66 -1.77 2.20 -28.57
N LYS A 67 -2.95 1.57 -28.72
CA LYS A 67 -4.11 2.17 -29.40
C LYS A 67 -4.63 3.44 -28.71
N LEU A 68 -4.42 3.55 -27.40
CA LEU A 68 -4.87 4.69 -26.62
C LEU A 68 -3.93 5.90 -26.72
N ILE A 69 -2.74 5.74 -27.31
CA ILE A 69 -1.77 6.84 -27.46
C ILE A 69 -2.33 7.85 -28.47
N PRO A 70 -2.54 9.12 -28.07
CA PRO A 70 -3.09 10.12 -28.96
C PRO A 70 -2.08 10.50 -30.05
N LYS A 71 -2.58 10.73 -31.27
CA LYS A 71 -1.76 11.17 -32.42
C LYS A 71 -1.14 12.56 -32.22
N LYS A 72 -1.78 13.43 -31.42
CA LYS A 72 -1.27 14.75 -31.03
C LYS A 72 -1.00 14.74 -29.53
N LYS A 73 0.25 14.97 -29.14
CA LYS A 73 0.71 14.99 -27.74
C LYS A 73 0.70 16.42 -27.20
N GLY A 74 -0.40 16.86 -26.60
CA GLY A 74 -0.48 18.14 -25.86
C GLY A 74 -0.01 17.97 -24.41
N SER A 75 0.21 19.04 -23.63
CA SER A 75 0.84 18.96 -22.29
C SER A 75 0.21 17.95 -21.29
N LEU A 76 -1.07 17.64 -21.41
CA LEU A 76 -1.81 16.72 -20.51
C LEU A 76 -1.97 15.29 -21.06
N TRP A 77 -1.39 14.99 -22.22
CA TRP A 77 -1.65 13.75 -22.94
C TRP A 77 -1.32 12.48 -22.16
N MET A 78 -0.28 12.49 -21.31
CA MET A 78 0.08 11.34 -20.48
C MET A 78 -0.99 11.09 -19.41
N THR A 79 -1.47 12.14 -18.73
CA THR A 79 -2.53 12.01 -17.72
C THR A 79 -3.83 11.49 -18.32
N THR A 80 -4.19 11.98 -19.50
CA THR A 80 -5.35 11.49 -20.27
C THR A 80 -5.16 10.03 -20.69
N TRP A 81 -3.96 9.67 -21.16
CA TRP A 81 -3.64 8.30 -21.56
C TRP A 81 -3.75 7.32 -20.39
N VAL A 82 -3.18 7.64 -19.22
CA VAL A 82 -3.29 6.80 -18.01
C VAL A 82 -4.75 6.62 -17.59
N SER A 83 -5.54 7.69 -17.63
CA SER A 83 -6.97 7.62 -17.29
C SER A 83 -7.75 6.74 -18.27
N HIS A 84 -7.45 6.83 -19.57
CA HIS A 84 -8.11 6.00 -20.58
C HIS A 84 -7.65 4.54 -20.49
N LEU A 85 -6.38 4.30 -20.24
CA LEU A 85 -5.83 2.96 -20.03
C LEU A 85 -6.50 2.26 -18.85
N GLU A 86 -6.71 2.99 -17.75
CA GLU A 86 -7.42 2.48 -16.57
C GLU A 86 -8.85 2.05 -16.91
N ILE A 87 -9.59 2.92 -17.61
CA ILE A 87 -10.96 2.66 -18.00
C ILE A 87 -11.02 1.46 -18.95
N SER A 88 -10.14 1.42 -19.95
CA SER A 88 -10.09 0.31 -20.90
C SER A 88 -9.77 -1.01 -20.21
N LEU A 89 -8.72 -1.10 -19.38
CA LEU A 89 -8.36 -2.33 -18.69
C LEU A 89 -9.45 -2.80 -17.72
N ASN A 90 -10.08 -1.87 -16.98
CA ASN A 90 -11.22 -2.20 -16.12
C ASN A 90 -12.44 -2.70 -16.94
N ASN A 91 -12.73 -2.10 -18.09
CA ASN A 91 -13.80 -2.56 -18.96
C ASN A 91 -13.52 -3.96 -19.51
N TYR A 92 -12.27 -4.26 -19.89
CA TYR A 92 -11.87 -5.59 -20.32
C TYR A 92 -11.96 -6.62 -19.18
N LEU A 93 -11.54 -6.28 -17.96
CA LEU A 93 -11.71 -7.12 -16.77
C LEU A 93 -13.19 -7.40 -16.49
N CYS A 94 -14.04 -6.38 -16.55
CA CYS A 94 -15.47 -6.49 -16.30
C CYS A 94 -16.23 -7.20 -17.42
N SER A 95 -15.74 -7.16 -18.66
CA SER A 95 -16.34 -7.86 -19.80
C SER A 95 -16.31 -9.38 -19.66
N GLY A 96 -15.43 -9.91 -18.81
CA GLY A 96 -15.23 -11.34 -18.62
C GLY A 96 -14.55 -12.05 -19.80
N ILE A 97 -14.11 -11.32 -20.83
CA ILE A 97 -13.46 -11.91 -22.02
C ILE A 97 -12.24 -12.75 -21.62
N TRP A 98 -11.33 -12.20 -20.82
CA TRP A 98 -10.16 -12.94 -20.32
C TRP A 98 -10.54 -14.10 -19.40
N TYR A 99 -11.58 -13.94 -18.58
CA TYR A 99 -12.08 -15.05 -17.78
C TYR A 99 -12.62 -16.20 -18.64
N LEU A 100 -13.32 -15.91 -19.73
CA LEU A 100 -13.83 -16.93 -20.67
C LEU A 100 -12.68 -17.67 -21.38
N GLU A 101 -11.58 -16.99 -21.68
CA GLU A 101 -10.39 -17.64 -22.25
C GLU A 101 -9.72 -18.59 -21.26
N PHE A 102 -9.59 -18.14 -20.01
CA PHE A 102 -9.10 -18.99 -18.92
C PHE A 102 -9.99 -20.22 -18.71
N GLN A 103 -11.31 -20.02 -18.72
CA GLN A 103 -12.27 -21.10 -18.52
C GLN A 103 -12.22 -22.15 -19.63
N LYS A 104 -11.92 -21.77 -20.89
CA LYS A 104 -11.75 -22.73 -21.99
C LYS A 104 -10.57 -23.68 -21.77
N ILE A 105 -9.60 -23.28 -20.96
CA ILE A 105 -8.39 -24.08 -20.68
C ILE A 105 -8.58 -24.93 -19.41
N ILE A 106 -9.21 -24.37 -18.38
CA ILE A 106 -9.47 -25.05 -17.11
C ILE A 106 -10.91 -25.61 -17.13
N LEU A 107 -11.04 -26.85 -17.60
CA LEU A 107 -12.31 -27.59 -17.74
C LEU A 107 -12.85 -28.14 -16.40
N GLN A 108 -12.79 -27.36 -15.32
CA GLN A 108 -13.41 -27.71 -14.05
C GLN A 108 -14.71 -26.93 -13.84
N ASN A 109 -15.65 -27.47 -13.04
CA ASN A 109 -16.94 -26.84 -12.77
C ASN A 109 -16.79 -25.40 -12.26
N HIS A 110 -17.74 -24.54 -12.65
CA HIS A 110 -17.81 -23.11 -12.30
C HIS A 110 -17.69 -22.86 -10.79
N SER A 111 -16.47 -22.69 -10.29
CA SER A 111 -16.24 -22.33 -8.90
C SER A 111 -15.82 -20.87 -8.75
N SER A 112 -16.19 -20.27 -7.63
CA SER A 112 -15.75 -18.92 -7.26
C SER A 112 -14.22 -18.84 -7.16
N ALA A 113 -13.55 -19.95 -6.85
CA ALA A 113 -12.09 -20.06 -6.81
C ALA A 113 -11.46 -19.89 -8.20
N GLN A 114 -12.07 -20.44 -9.27
CA GLN A 114 -11.57 -20.26 -10.64
C GLN A 114 -11.57 -18.80 -11.08
N ARG A 115 -12.68 -18.08 -10.82
CA ARG A 115 -12.77 -16.63 -11.11
C ARG A 115 -11.71 -15.84 -10.38
N LEU A 116 -11.46 -16.20 -9.13
CA LEU A 116 -10.47 -15.54 -8.29
C LEU A 116 -9.04 -15.80 -8.79
N VAL A 117 -8.70 -17.05 -9.13
CA VAL A 117 -7.39 -17.41 -9.71
C VAL A 117 -7.17 -16.71 -11.04
N ALA A 118 -8.18 -16.70 -11.93
CA ALA A 118 -8.11 -15.96 -13.19
C ALA A 118 -7.85 -14.48 -12.96
N TYR A 119 -8.53 -13.87 -12.00
CA TYR A 119 -8.33 -12.47 -11.64
C TYR A 119 -6.90 -12.19 -11.15
N PHE A 120 -6.36 -13.03 -10.26
CA PHE A 120 -4.98 -12.91 -9.79
C PHE A 120 -3.96 -13.02 -10.93
N LEU A 121 -4.16 -13.97 -11.85
CA LEU A 121 -3.33 -14.14 -13.03
C LEU A 121 -3.37 -12.90 -13.93
N ILE A 122 -4.56 -12.39 -14.30
CA ILE A 122 -4.68 -11.20 -15.17
C ILE A 122 -4.02 -10.00 -14.51
N ARG A 123 -4.26 -9.80 -13.20
CA ARG A 123 -3.64 -8.70 -12.46
C ARG A 123 -2.12 -8.77 -12.52
N LYS A 124 -1.55 -9.96 -12.34
CA LYS A 124 -0.09 -10.14 -12.41
C LYS A 124 0.45 -10.02 -13.82
N VAL A 125 -0.28 -10.47 -14.84
CA VAL A 125 0.09 -10.20 -16.23
C VAL A 125 0.16 -8.70 -16.46
N ILE A 126 -0.82 -7.91 -16.00
CA ILE A 126 -0.78 -6.45 -16.13
C ILE A 126 0.43 -5.85 -15.40
N GLU A 127 0.64 -6.25 -14.13
CA GLU A 127 1.78 -5.79 -13.32
C GLU A 127 3.12 -6.11 -14.02
N GLU A 128 3.34 -7.35 -14.45
CA GLU A 128 4.57 -7.80 -15.12
C GLU A 128 4.72 -7.23 -16.53
N THR A 129 3.62 -6.98 -17.28
CA THR A 129 3.67 -6.42 -18.64
C THR A 129 4.27 -5.02 -18.65
N PHE A 130 4.06 -4.26 -17.57
CA PHE A 130 4.58 -2.91 -17.40
C PHE A 130 5.75 -2.85 -16.40
N LYS A 131 6.29 -4.01 -15.99
CA LYS A 131 7.31 -4.08 -14.93
C LYS A 131 8.72 -3.72 -15.40
N ASP A 132 9.01 -3.89 -16.70
CA ASP A 132 10.35 -3.68 -17.23
C ASP A 132 10.83 -2.21 -17.15
N ASP A 133 9.98 -1.26 -16.73
CA ASP A 133 10.37 0.13 -16.46
C ASP A 133 9.95 0.69 -15.10
N PHE A 134 9.62 -0.18 -14.13
CA PHE A 134 9.70 0.27 -12.72
C PHE A 134 11.15 0.50 -12.28
N TYR A 135 12.12 -0.07 -13.03
CA TYR A 135 13.55 0.01 -12.71
C TYR A 135 14.36 0.99 -13.58
N GLU A 136 13.84 1.51 -14.70
CA GLU A 136 14.53 2.58 -15.45
C GLU A 136 14.41 3.97 -14.79
N ASN A 137 13.58 4.10 -13.75
CA ASN A 137 13.64 5.26 -12.84
C ASN A 137 14.61 5.07 -11.66
N ARG A 138 15.54 4.11 -11.71
CA ARG A 138 16.60 4.01 -10.68
C ARG A 138 17.60 5.16 -10.68
N ASN A 139 17.63 5.98 -11.74
CA ASN A 139 18.57 7.10 -11.85
C ASN A 139 17.99 8.48 -11.52
N LEU A 140 16.72 8.58 -11.10
CA LEU A 140 16.24 9.75 -10.35
C LEU A 140 16.34 9.42 -8.87
N GLN A 141 17.50 9.71 -8.25
CA GLN A 141 17.78 9.61 -6.80
C GLN A 141 16.64 8.94 -6.01
N GLU A 142 16.65 7.60 -5.87
CA GLU A 142 15.59 6.82 -5.17
C GLU A 142 15.36 7.26 -3.72
N ARG A 143 16.23 8.13 -3.22
CA ARG A 143 16.27 8.71 -1.89
C ARG A 143 17.02 10.04 -1.96
N ALA A 144 16.68 10.96 -1.07
CA ALA A 144 17.48 12.15 -0.82
C ALA A 144 18.85 11.81 -0.24
N ASP A 145 19.67 12.85 -0.06
CA ASP A 145 20.88 12.76 0.74
C ASP A 145 20.57 12.10 2.10
N PRO A 146 21.24 10.99 2.48
CA PRO A 146 21.03 10.34 3.77
C PRO A 146 21.37 11.24 4.97
N ASN A 147 22.11 12.33 4.76
CA ASN A 147 22.45 13.31 5.78
C ASN A 147 21.59 14.57 5.72
N LEU A 148 20.50 14.57 4.93
CA LEU A 148 19.58 15.69 4.84
C LEU A 148 19.04 16.05 6.22
N THR A 149 19.25 17.31 6.62
CA THR A 149 18.62 17.92 7.79
C THR A 149 17.51 18.87 7.33
N PRO A 150 16.39 18.97 8.07
CA PRO A 150 15.31 19.86 7.67
C PRO A 150 15.78 21.32 7.66
N LYS A 151 15.38 22.08 6.62
CA LYS A 151 15.75 23.49 6.45
C LYS A 151 15.27 24.35 7.62
N LYS A 152 14.09 24.02 8.14
CA LYS A 152 13.48 24.67 9.30
C LYS A 152 12.56 23.70 10.00
N ILE A 153 12.57 23.71 11.33
CA ILE A 153 11.59 22.96 12.11
C ILE A 153 10.22 23.60 11.96
N ILE A 154 9.22 22.77 11.64
CA ILE A 154 7.84 23.20 11.48
C ILE A 154 7.33 23.90 12.75
N ASN A 155 6.76 25.09 12.55
CA ASN A 155 6.01 25.79 13.58
C ASN A 155 4.52 25.64 13.26
N LEU A 156 3.82 24.84 14.05
CA LEU A 156 2.40 24.57 13.86
C LEU A 156 1.58 25.56 14.68
N ASN A 157 0.49 26.07 14.11
CA ASN A 157 -0.48 26.81 14.92
C ASN A 157 -1.19 25.86 15.91
N GLN A 158 -1.96 26.42 16.85
CA GLN A 158 -2.60 25.63 17.90
C GLN A 158 -3.47 24.48 17.36
N ALA A 159 -4.25 24.71 16.30
CA ALA A 159 -5.14 23.70 15.73
C ALA A 159 -4.36 22.61 14.98
N GLU A 160 -3.31 22.99 14.24
CA GLU A 160 -2.41 22.06 13.56
C GLU A 160 -1.61 21.22 14.56
N SER A 161 -1.13 21.84 15.64
CA SER A 161 -0.41 21.17 16.72
C SER A 161 -1.26 20.11 17.40
N GLN A 162 -2.55 20.39 17.64
CA GLN A 162 -3.48 19.40 18.20
C GLN A 162 -3.70 18.20 17.25
N LYS A 163 -3.92 18.48 15.96
CA LYS A 163 -4.06 17.42 14.95
C LYS A 163 -2.79 16.59 14.82
N PHE A 164 -1.63 17.25 14.87
CA PHE A 164 -0.36 16.57 14.76
C PHE A 164 -0.08 15.72 16.00
N SER A 165 -0.36 16.24 17.20
CA SER A 165 -0.29 15.46 18.44
C SER A 165 -1.17 14.21 18.40
N TYR A 166 -2.35 14.27 17.79
CA TYR A 166 -3.20 13.09 17.58
C TYR A 166 -2.54 12.06 16.63
N ILE A 167 -1.92 12.51 15.54
CA ILE A 167 -1.19 11.63 14.62
C ILE A 167 -0.02 10.95 15.35
N ILE A 168 0.73 11.71 16.15
CA ILE A 168 1.83 11.18 16.96
C ILE A 168 1.33 10.13 17.94
N GLY A 169 0.27 10.44 18.70
CA GLY A 169 -0.35 9.49 19.63
C GLY A 169 -0.85 8.23 18.92
N TRP A 170 -1.39 8.36 17.71
CA TRP A 170 -1.83 7.23 16.90
C TRP A 170 -0.66 6.34 16.43
N VAL A 171 0.49 6.92 16.08
CA VAL A 171 1.70 6.16 15.74
C VAL A 171 2.17 5.34 16.94
N LEU A 172 2.25 5.95 18.12
CA LEU A 172 2.63 5.25 19.35
C LEU A 172 1.62 4.16 19.73
N PHE A 173 0.32 4.46 19.67
CA PHE A 173 -0.72 3.47 19.91
C PHE A 173 -0.61 2.25 18.99
N LYS A 174 -0.24 2.48 17.72
CA LYS A 174 0.00 1.41 16.76
C LYS A 174 1.21 0.56 17.16
N LEU A 175 2.33 1.19 17.47
CA LEU A 175 3.56 0.50 17.91
C LEU A 175 3.35 -0.27 19.22
N LEU A 176 2.59 0.26 20.17
CA LEU A 176 2.35 -0.38 21.47
C LEU A 176 1.32 -1.51 21.40
N LYS A 177 0.25 -1.37 20.61
CA LYS A 177 -0.95 -2.23 20.77
C LYS A 177 -1.48 -2.87 19.50
N ARG A 178 -1.18 -2.37 18.30
CA ARG A 178 -1.94 -2.74 17.08
C ARG A 178 -1.11 -3.09 15.86
N ASP A 179 0.20 -3.03 15.93
CA ASP A 179 1.07 -3.47 14.83
C ASP A 179 1.45 -4.93 15.03
N HIS A 180 0.93 -5.82 14.18
CA HIS A 180 1.13 -7.27 14.34
C HIS A 180 2.61 -7.66 14.22
N VAL A 181 3.37 -7.02 13.32
CA VAL A 181 4.80 -7.28 13.11
C VAL A 181 5.61 -6.91 14.35
N MET A 182 5.28 -5.76 14.96
CA MET A 182 5.85 -5.35 16.23
C MET A 182 5.51 -6.34 17.35
N ASN A 183 4.23 -6.69 17.49
CA ASN A 183 3.72 -7.56 18.55
C ASN A 183 4.27 -9.00 18.46
N SER A 184 4.60 -9.47 17.25
CA SER A 184 5.17 -10.80 17.02
C SER A 184 6.70 -10.86 17.22
N HIS A 185 7.37 -9.72 17.45
CA HIS A 185 8.82 -9.70 17.60
C HIS A 185 9.24 -10.40 18.91
N PRO A 186 10.28 -11.28 18.92
CA PRO A 186 10.69 -12.01 20.12
C PRO A 186 11.02 -11.11 21.32
N LYS A 187 11.57 -9.92 21.05
CA LYS A 187 11.91 -8.90 22.05
C LYS A 187 10.83 -7.85 22.26
N PHE A 188 9.57 -8.10 21.86
CA PHE A 188 8.48 -7.12 21.94
C PHE A 188 8.33 -6.48 23.33
N ARG A 189 8.44 -7.25 24.42
CA ARG A 189 8.32 -6.70 25.79
C ARG A 189 9.35 -5.61 26.08
N LEU A 190 10.60 -5.82 25.68
CA LEU A 190 11.69 -4.85 25.85
C LEU A 190 11.41 -3.58 25.03
N MET A 191 10.98 -3.76 23.78
CA MET A 191 10.60 -2.65 22.91
C MET A 191 9.39 -1.87 23.43
N HIS A 192 8.42 -2.58 24.02
CA HIS A 192 7.22 -1.99 24.62
C HIS A 192 7.58 -1.08 25.80
N THR A 193 8.48 -1.52 26.68
CA THR A 193 8.97 -0.72 27.82
C THR A 193 9.61 0.60 27.35
N LEU A 194 10.39 0.58 26.27
CA LEU A 194 10.98 1.79 25.70
C LEU A 194 9.92 2.81 25.26
N PHE A 195 8.83 2.35 24.64
CA PHE A 195 7.74 3.22 24.19
C PHE A 195 6.81 3.67 25.30
N GLU A 196 6.59 2.83 26.32
CA GLU A 196 5.85 3.23 27.52
C GLU A 196 6.55 4.38 28.24
N ALA A 197 7.88 4.39 28.31
CA ALA A 197 8.63 5.51 28.87
C ALA A 197 8.48 6.82 28.06
N LEU A 198 8.13 6.73 26.78
CA LEU A 198 7.98 7.88 25.87
C LEU A 198 6.56 8.41 25.75
N CYS A 199 5.60 7.88 26.51
CA CYS A 199 4.21 8.33 26.44
C CYS A 199 3.45 8.11 27.75
N LYS A 200 2.24 8.69 27.82
CA LYS A 200 1.28 8.44 28.89
C LYS A 200 0.00 7.91 28.27
N GLU A 201 -0.44 6.76 28.75
CA GLU A 201 -1.76 6.23 28.42
C GLU A 201 -2.82 6.90 29.30
N LYS A 202 -3.80 7.54 28.68
CA LYS A 202 -4.98 8.08 29.34
C LYS A 202 -6.20 7.29 28.89
N VAL A 203 -6.81 6.58 29.82
CA VAL A 203 -8.05 5.85 29.59
C VAL A 203 -9.22 6.72 30.07
N GLU A 204 -10.07 7.11 29.15
CA GLU A 204 -11.29 7.86 29.44
C GLU A 204 -12.50 6.96 29.23
N TYR A 205 -13.33 6.83 30.25
CA TYR A 205 -14.57 6.08 30.18
C TYR A 205 -15.72 7.04 29.91
N VAL A 206 -16.36 6.89 28.75
CA VAL A 206 -17.55 7.68 28.40
C VAL A 206 -18.76 6.92 28.91
N VAL A 207 -19.31 7.37 30.04
CA VAL A 207 -20.42 6.72 30.76
C VAL A 207 -21.65 6.58 29.87
N GLU A 208 -21.92 7.58 29.03
CA GLU A 208 -23.10 7.67 28.16
C GLU A 208 -23.08 6.61 27.05
N THR A 209 -21.93 6.35 26.45
CA THR A 209 -21.77 5.39 25.36
C THR A 209 -21.26 4.02 25.82
N LYS A 210 -20.97 3.86 27.13
CA LYS A 210 -20.26 2.72 27.72
C LYS A 210 -18.99 2.37 26.94
N SER A 211 -18.32 3.37 26.36
CA SER A 211 -17.13 3.16 25.55
C SER A 211 -15.89 3.63 26.28
N GLN A 212 -14.85 2.80 26.23
CA GLN A 212 -13.53 3.12 26.72
C GLN A 212 -12.72 3.70 25.56
N ILE A 213 -12.22 4.93 25.73
CA ILE A 213 -11.31 5.58 24.79
C ILE A 213 -9.93 5.56 25.42
N THR A 214 -8.99 4.88 24.75
CA THR A 214 -7.58 4.88 25.12
C THR A 214 -6.85 5.91 24.27
N ASN A 215 -6.40 6.99 24.90
CA ASN A 215 -5.59 8.02 24.27
C ASN A 215 -4.13 7.86 24.70
N ILE A 216 -3.23 7.81 23.73
CA ILE A 216 -1.79 7.84 23.99
C ILE A 216 -1.30 9.27 23.81
N ILE A 217 -0.79 9.86 24.89
CA ILE A 217 -0.24 11.20 24.92
C ILE A 217 1.29 11.07 24.78
N PRO A 218 1.89 11.52 23.67
CA PRO A 218 3.34 11.45 23.50
C PRO A 218 4.09 12.34 24.49
N GLY A 219 5.25 11.88 24.93
CA GLY A 219 6.22 12.67 25.69
C GLY A 219 6.91 13.72 24.82
N PRO A 220 7.61 14.70 25.45
CA PRO A 220 8.23 15.80 24.74
C PRO A 220 9.35 15.36 23.78
N GLU A 221 10.15 14.35 24.14
CA GLU A 221 11.27 13.84 23.35
C GLU A 221 10.77 13.20 22.05
N PHE A 222 9.78 12.30 22.15
CA PHE A 222 9.16 11.68 20.98
C PHE A 222 8.41 12.71 20.12
N THR A 223 7.77 13.68 20.76
CA THR A 223 7.12 14.79 20.03
C THR A 223 8.13 15.58 19.23
N GLN A 224 9.27 15.94 19.81
CA GLN A 224 10.34 16.66 19.13
C GLN A 224 10.89 15.88 17.92
N PHE A 225 11.10 14.57 18.07
CA PHE A 225 11.47 13.69 16.96
C PHE A 225 10.43 13.74 15.83
N MET A 226 9.15 13.63 16.16
CA MET A 226 8.09 13.65 15.15
C MET A 226 7.99 15.00 14.45
N HIS A 227 8.23 16.12 15.13
CA HIS A 227 8.35 17.44 14.48
C HIS A 227 9.53 17.50 13.51
N HIS A 228 10.67 16.89 13.86
CA HIS A 228 11.82 16.78 12.96
C HIS A 228 11.49 15.94 11.72
N LEU A 229 10.88 14.77 11.93
CA LEU A 229 10.43 13.87 10.88
C LEU A 229 9.45 14.56 9.93
N GLU A 230 8.46 15.28 10.46
CA GLU A 230 7.48 16.03 9.66
C GLU A 230 8.13 17.14 8.84
N SER A 231 9.11 17.84 9.41
CA SER A 231 9.84 18.88 8.71
C SER A 231 10.59 18.30 7.51
N LEU A 232 11.27 17.15 7.70
CA LEU A 232 11.91 16.42 6.60
C LEU A 232 10.91 15.95 5.55
N VAL A 233 9.76 15.44 5.98
CA VAL A 233 8.69 15.03 5.05
C VAL A 233 8.25 16.18 4.15
N ILE A 234 8.07 17.38 4.71
CA ILE A 234 7.68 18.58 3.96
C ILE A 234 8.77 19.00 2.98
N ASP A 235 10.04 19.04 3.42
CA ASP A 235 11.17 19.38 2.55
C ASP A 235 11.31 18.37 1.39
N LEU A 236 11.17 17.08 1.67
CA LEU A 236 11.19 16.02 0.66
C LEU A 236 10.00 16.11 -0.30
N PHE A 237 8.86 16.63 0.17
CA PHE A 237 7.66 16.83 -0.64
C PHE A 237 7.81 17.95 -1.68
N GLU A 238 8.82 18.82 -1.59
CA GLU A 238 9.09 19.83 -2.62
C GLU A 238 9.26 19.20 -4.01
N LYS A 239 9.79 17.96 -4.08
CA LYS A 239 9.95 17.21 -5.33
C LYS A 239 8.67 16.59 -5.89
N HIS A 240 7.48 16.85 -5.32
CA HIS A 240 6.22 16.24 -5.79
C HIS A 240 5.91 16.53 -7.26
N ASN A 241 6.28 17.71 -7.76
CA ASN A 241 6.09 18.06 -9.17
C ASN A 241 7.00 17.26 -10.12
N GLU A 242 8.22 16.93 -9.69
CA GLU A 242 9.14 16.08 -10.45
C GLU A 242 8.76 14.60 -10.38
N LEU A 243 8.44 14.13 -9.18
CA LEU A 243 8.30 12.70 -8.90
C LEU A 243 6.87 12.19 -9.08
N GLY A 244 5.87 13.08 -9.11
CA GLY A 244 4.47 12.76 -9.30
C GLY A 244 3.99 11.60 -8.42
N PRO A 245 3.55 10.46 -9.00
CA PRO A 245 3.05 9.32 -8.23
C PRO A 245 4.11 8.65 -7.34
N ASN A 246 5.40 8.83 -7.64
CA ASN A 246 6.50 8.21 -6.89
C ASN A 246 6.91 9.00 -5.64
N ILE A 247 6.34 10.19 -5.41
CA ILE A 247 6.73 11.07 -4.29
C ILE A 247 6.66 10.37 -2.92
N LEU A 248 5.63 9.55 -2.69
CA LEU A 248 5.46 8.86 -1.41
C LEU A 248 6.54 7.78 -1.19
N HIS A 249 6.95 7.12 -2.27
CA HIS A 249 8.01 6.13 -2.24
C HIS A 249 9.36 6.80 -1.97
N TYR A 250 9.64 7.89 -2.69
CA TYR A 250 10.82 8.72 -2.48
C TYR A 250 10.92 9.24 -1.04
N VAL A 251 9.85 9.81 -0.50
CA VAL A 251 9.83 10.30 0.89
C VAL A 251 10.09 9.16 1.87
N LYS A 252 9.40 8.02 1.71
CA LYS A 252 9.59 6.86 2.60
C LYS A 252 11.05 6.37 2.57
N ASN A 253 11.62 6.17 1.39
CA ASN A 253 12.99 5.68 1.23
C ASN A 253 14.02 6.68 1.77
N SER A 254 13.78 7.97 1.55
CA SER A 254 14.62 9.05 2.07
C SER A 254 14.62 9.05 3.60
N LEU A 255 13.46 8.89 4.25
CA LEU A 255 13.39 8.81 5.71
C LEU A 255 14.06 7.54 6.25
N LEU A 256 13.82 6.39 5.62
CA LEU A 256 14.44 5.12 6.05
C LEU A 256 15.97 5.11 5.95
N SER A 257 16.52 5.85 5.00
CA SER A 257 17.98 5.99 4.81
C SER A 257 18.58 7.21 5.51
N ASN A 258 17.76 8.04 6.17
CA ASN A 258 18.24 9.25 6.83
C ASN A 258 18.98 8.92 8.13
N THR A 259 20.29 9.14 8.12
CA THR A 259 21.19 8.79 9.22
C THR A 259 20.98 9.69 10.45
N PRO A 260 20.90 11.04 10.32
CA PRO A 260 20.64 11.91 11.47
C PRO A 260 19.30 11.63 12.16
N LEU A 261 18.23 11.40 11.38
CA LEU A 261 16.90 11.10 11.91
C LEU A 261 16.88 9.75 12.66
N ASN A 262 17.55 8.73 12.13
CA ASN A 262 17.70 7.44 12.79
C ASN A 262 18.51 7.58 14.09
N GLN A 263 19.65 8.27 14.07
CA GLN A 263 20.47 8.51 15.27
C GLN A 263 19.70 9.27 16.36
N MET A 264 18.91 10.29 15.99
CA MET A 264 18.04 11.00 16.91
C MET A 264 17.02 10.05 17.56
N PHE A 265 16.40 9.20 16.76
CA PHE A 265 15.44 8.21 17.24
C PHE A 265 16.06 7.19 18.21
N ILE A 266 17.22 6.62 17.85
CA ILE A 266 17.96 5.66 18.67
C ILE A 266 18.36 6.31 20.00
N THR A 267 18.84 7.55 19.97
CA THR A 267 19.22 8.29 21.17
C THR A 267 18.03 8.43 22.11
N ILE A 268 16.88 8.85 21.59
CA ILE A 268 15.63 8.99 22.38
C ILE A 268 15.25 7.66 23.05
N LEU A 269 15.30 6.55 22.30
CA LEU A 269 15.00 5.23 22.86
C LEU A 269 16.04 4.81 23.93
N LYS A 270 17.33 4.95 23.66
CA LYS A 270 18.38 4.58 24.62
C LYS A 270 18.30 5.38 25.92
N THR A 271 17.82 6.62 25.87
CA THR A 271 17.61 7.45 27.06
C THR A 271 16.28 7.23 27.77
N SER A 272 15.31 6.54 27.14
CA SER A 272 13.96 6.43 27.71
C SER A 272 13.85 5.36 28.79
N ALA A 273 14.54 4.22 28.63
CA ALA A 273 14.66 3.20 29.66
C ALA A 273 15.93 2.36 29.46
N GLU A 274 16.50 1.84 30.55
CA GLU A 274 17.63 0.91 30.50
C GLU A 274 17.14 -0.48 30.06
N VAL A 275 17.34 -0.78 28.77
CA VAL A 275 16.89 -2.03 28.15
C VAL A 275 17.99 -2.57 27.22
N GLU A 276 18.27 -3.86 27.30
CA GLU A 276 19.26 -4.53 26.45
C GLU A 276 18.69 -4.86 25.04
N LEU A 277 18.74 -3.88 24.14
CA LEU A 277 18.48 -4.07 22.70
C LEU A 277 19.74 -3.80 21.89
N GLY A 278 19.93 -4.57 20.82
CA GLY A 278 20.98 -4.37 19.83
C GLY A 278 20.56 -3.40 18.73
N ASP A 279 21.52 -3.00 17.90
CA ASP A 279 21.28 -2.01 16.84
C ASP A 279 20.29 -2.51 15.77
N GLU A 280 20.21 -3.82 15.53
CA GLU A 280 19.21 -4.42 14.63
C GLU A 280 17.78 -4.19 15.13
N GLU A 281 17.54 -4.32 16.44
CA GLU A 281 16.23 -4.07 17.02
C GLU A 281 15.87 -2.59 16.95
N PHE A 282 16.82 -1.70 17.20
CA PHE A 282 16.59 -0.26 17.04
C PHE A 282 16.25 0.10 15.58
N GLY A 283 16.96 -0.49 14.61
CA GLY A 283 16.67 -0.33 13.19
C GLY A 283 15.26 -0.83 12.81
N PHE A 284 14.87 -2.00 13.34
CA PHE A 284 13.52 -2.54 13.16
C PHE A 284 12.45 -1.58 13.70
N ILE A 285 12.60 -1.10 14.94
CA ILE A 285 11.65 -0.19 15.58
C ILE A 285 11.52 1.11 14.76
N TYR A 286 12.64 1.65 14.30
CA TYR A 286 12.68 2.85 13.45
C TYR A 286 11.90 2.63 12.15
N GLU A 287 12.15 1.52 11.43
CA GLU A 287 11.45 1.19 10.19
C GLU A 287 9.93 1.08 10.40
N ARG A 288 9.50 0.44 11.50
CA ARG A 288 8.08 0.35 11.86
C ARG A 288 7.48 1.72 12.10
N CYS A 289 8.17 2.59 12.84
CA CYS A 289 7.74 3.96 13.11
C CYS A 289 7.50 4.74 11.80
N ILE A 290 8.51 4.79 10.92
CA ILE A 290 8.41 5.47 9.62
C ILE A 290 7.26 4.88 8.79
N THR A 291 7.15 3.56 8.71
CA THR A 291 6.11 2.89 7.90
C THR A 291 4.70 3.19 8.39
N ILE A 292 4.47 3.16 9.71
CA ILE A 292 3.16 3.46 10.31
C ILE A 292 2.81 4.94 10.11
N TYR A 293 3.77 5.83 10.31
CA TYR A 293 3.59 7.25 10.09
C TYR A 293 3.24 7.54 8.60
N MET A 294 4.01 7.01 7.65
CA MET A 294 3.77 7.20 6.22
C MET A 294 2.40 6.66 5.77
N ARG A 295 1.97 5.52 6.33
CA ARG A 295 0.62 4.98 6.07
C ARG A 295 -0.49 5.87 6.64
N SER A 296 -0.26 6.50 7.79
CA SER A 296 -1.20 7.45 8.40
C SER A 296 -1.31 8.73 7.58
N ARG A 297 -0.18 9.22 7.07
CA ARG A 297 -0.12 10.38 6.16
C ARG A 297 -0.70 10.11 4.79
N GLN A 298 -0.51 8.93 4.21
CA GLN A 298 -1.08 8.58 2.91
C GLN A 298 -2.62 8.72 2.88
N LYS A 299 -3.31 8.41 3.98
CA LYS A 299 -4.77 8.63 4.07
C LYS A 299 -5.11 10.13 4.08
N THR A 300 -4.39 10.89 4.88
CA THR A 300 -4.57 12.34 5.02
C THR A 300 -4.26 13.08 3.71
N TRP A 301 -3.19 12.71 3.01
CA TRP A 301 -2.82 13.32 1.73
C TRP A 301 -3.75 12.94 0.59
N ARG A 302 -4.38 11.76 0.63
CA ARG A 302 -5.50 11.44 -0.27
C ARG A 302 -6.70 12.36 -0.04
N ASP A 303 -6.96 12.76 1.21
CA ASP A 303 -8.05 13.69 1.56
C ASP A 303 -7.72 15.17 1.25
N VAL A 304 -6.43 15.56 1.29
CA VAL A 304 -5.94 16.90 0.92
C VAL A 304 -5.88 17.11 -0.60
N ASN A 305 -5.76 16.03 -1.39
CA ASN A 305 -5.80 16.07 -2.86
C ASN A 305 -7.18 16.44 -3.48
N ASN A 306 -8.13 16.94 -2.68
CA ASN A 306 -9.34 17.61 -3.18
C ASN A 306 -9.07 18.95 -3.90
N TYR A 307 -7.80 19.35 -4.08
CA TYR A 307 -7.37 20.51 -4.87
C TYR A 307 -6.75 20.19 -6.25
N ILE A 308 -6.90 18.97 -6.75
CA ILE A 308 -6.75 18.66 -8.19
C ILE A 308 -8.17 18.54 -8.77
N PRO A 309 -8.53 19.32 -9.81
CA PRO A 309 -9.92 19.60 -10.14
C PRO A 309 -10.62 18.39 -10.79
N GLU A 310 -11.75 17.98 -10.21
CA GLU A 310 -13.09 18.19 -10.81
C GLU A 310 -14.15 17.51 -9.93
N LYS A 311 -14.92 18.32 -9.20
CA LYS A 311 -16.25 17.90 -8.72
C LYS A 311 -17.19 17.88 -9.92
N GLY A 312 -17.49 16.69 -10.40
CA GLY A 312 -18.67 16.41 -11.19
C GLY A 312 -19.26 15.10 -10.69
N THR A 313 -20.37 15.20 -9.96
CA THR A 313 -21.19 14.12 -9.36
C THR A 313 -20.73 13.56 -8.01
N VAL A 314 -21.74 13.33 -7.17
CA VAL A 314 -21.69 12.82 -5.79
C VAL A 314 -20.75 11.61 -5.72
N SER A 315 -19.82 11.58 -4.77
CA SER A 315 -18.90 10.45 -4.66
C SER A 315 -19.70 9.16 -4.51
N LEU A 316 -19.31 8.08 -5.21
CA LEU A 316 -19.93 6.75 -5.11
C LEU A 316 -20.08 6.30 -3.65
N ARG A 317 -19.20 6.78 -2.76
CA ARG A 317 -19.25 6.55 -1.31
C ARG A 317 -20.47 7.16 -0.63
N GLU A 318 -20.89 8.35 -1.04
CA GLU A 318 -22.08 9.03 -0.52
C GLU A 318 -23.35 8.42 -1.11
N SER A 319 -23.38 8.12 -2.42
CA SER A 319 -24.49 7.40 -3.06
C SER A 319 -24.71 6.00 -2.47
N LEU A 320 -23.63 5.30 -2.11
CA LEU A 320 -23.69 3.98 -1.45
C LEU A 320 -24.06 4.06 0.03
N LYS A 321 -23.77 5.18 0.73
CA LYS A 321 -24.22 5.40 2.11
C LYS A 321 -25.74 5.60 2.17
N THR A 322 -26.29 6.38 1.25
CA THR A 322 -27.74 6.57 1.12
C THR A 322 -28.47 5.31 0.66
N MET A 323 -27.82 4.42 -0.11
CA MET A 323 -28.40 3.10 -0.45
C MET A 323 -28.27 2.06 0.68
N ARG A 324 -27.31 2.21 1.60
CA ARG A 324 -27.07 1.27 2.72
C ARG A 324 -28.00 1.47 3.92
N SER A 325 -28.75 2.56 4.00
CA SER A 325 -29.74 2.73 5.08
C SER A 325 -30.95 1.80 4.94
N ASN A 326 -31.13 1.18 3.77
CA ASN A 326 -32.35 0.44 3.45
C ASN A 326 -32.22 -1.08 3.43
N ASN A 327 -31.06 -1.69 3.69
CA ASN A 327 -30.95 -3.15 3.74
C ASN A 327 -29.87 -3.64 4.73
N SER A 328 -30.18 -4.77 5.36
CA SER A 328 -29.45 -5.47 6.44
C SER A 328 -28.00 -5.85 6.08
N PRO A 329 -27.14 -6.12 7.09
CA PRO A 329 -25.70 -6.12 6.92
C PRO A 329 -25.19 -7.47 6.39
N ILE A 330 -24.61 -7.46 5.19
CA ILE A 330 -23.69 -8.50 4.73
C ILE A 330 -22.29 -7.86 4.66
N GLU A 331 -21.37 -8.37 5.49
CA GLU A 331 -19.95 -8.05 5.41
C GLU A 331 -19.39 -8.52 4.07
N ASN A 332 -19.04 -7.57 3.20
CA ASN A 332 -18.20 -7.83 2.05
C ASN A 332 -17.03 -6.84 2.04
N LYS A 333 -15.82 -7.38 2.24
CA LYS A 333 -14.55 -6.70 1.97
C LYS A 333 -14.59 -6.20 0.52
N LYS A 334 -14.30 -4.92 0.33
CA LYS A 334 -14.32 -4.20 -0.96
C LYS A 334 -13.46 -4.93 -2.00
N SER A 335 -14.08 -5.49 -3.03
CA SER A 335 -13.40 -5.86 -4.28
C SER A 335 -12.87 -4.58 -4.94
N SER A 336 -11.56 -4.48 -5.14
CA SER A 336 -10.93 -3.27 -5.66
C SER A 336 -10.71 -3.37 -7.16
N PHE A 337 -11.48 -2.60 -7.92
CA PHE A 337 -11.19 -2.21 -9.30
C PHE A 337 -9.76 -1.64 -9.43
N MET A 338 -9.17 -1.74 -10.63
CA MET A 338 -7.86 -1.16 -10.91
C MET A 338 -7.87 0.35 -10.66
N LYS A 339 -6.77 0.86 -10.11
CA LYS A 339 -6.57 2.27 -9.78
C LYS A 339 -5.44 2.86 -10.62
N LYS A 340 -5.54 4.13 -11.00
CA LYS A 340 -4.50 4.92 -11.72
C LYS A 340 -3.08 4.74 -11.18
N THR A 341 -2.94 4.49 -9.89
CA THR A 341 -1.66 4.27 -9.21
C THR A 341 -0.93 3.00 -9.65
N ASN A 342 -1.61 2.08 -10.34
CA ASN A 342 -1.09 0.77 -10.73
C ASN A 342 -0.85 0.67 -12.25
N LEU A 343 -0.85 1.79 -12.96
CA LEU A 343 -0.71 1.86 -14.41
C LEU A 343 0.56 2.63 -14.79
N PRO A 344 1.17 2.32 -15.95
CA PRO A 344 2.36 3.01 -16.43
C PRO A 344 2.08 4.50 -16.59
N THR A 345 3.09 5.34 -16.30
CA THR A 345 3.03 6.80 -16.49
C THR A 345 3.64 7.24 -17.82
N ASN A 346 4.42 6.36 -18.47
CA ASN A 346 5.06 6.59 -19.76
C ASN A 346 4.53 5.58 -20.81
N PRO A 347 4.04 6.03 -21.98
CA PRO A 347 3.47 5.17 -23.01
C PRO A 347 4.48 4.55 -23.98
N ALA A 348 5.78 4.89 -23.90
CA ALA A 348 6.82 4.20 -24.68
C ALA A 348 6.77 2.67 -24.45
N HIS A 349 6.44 2.25 -23.22
CA HIS A 349 6.37 0.85 -22.78
C HIS A 349 5.17 0.06 -23.34
N ALA A 350 4.22 0.75 -23.99
CA ALA A 350 3.15 0.10 -24.72
C ALA A 350 3.51 -0.19 -26.19
N LEU A 351 4.63 0.36 -26.67
CA LEU A 351 5.06 0.31 -28.07
C LEU A 351 6.25 -0.63 -28.33
N GLU A 352 6.96 -1.05 -27.27
CA GLU A 352 7.84 -2.23 -27.24
C GLU A 352 7.05 -3.49 -26.87
#